data_AF-A0A377FN49-F1
#
_entry.id   AF-A0A377FN49-F1
#
_cell.length_a   1.000
_cell.length_b   1.000
_cell.length_c   1.000
_cell.angle_alpha   90.00
_cell.angle_beta   90.00
_cell.angle_gamma   90.00
#
_symmetry.space_group_name_H-M   'P 1'
#
loop_
_entity.id
_entity.type
_entity.pdbx_description
1 polymer ?
#
loop_
_entity_poly.entity_id
_entity_poly.type
_entity_poly.pdbx_seq_one_letter_code
_entity_poly.pdbx_strand_id
1 'polypeptide(L)' 'MLVLKVLALSLGLKYAVSGYLIHFRKKYSLVKGFEEELRAGCKKESYANRIGLMEFVVGIAISLAAIALIIFDN' A
#
# COMPACT_ATOMS: atom_id res chain seq x y z
N MET A 1 15.79 -1.89 19.52
CA MET A 1 14.81 -1.01 18.84
C MET A 1 15.02 -0.87 17.34
N LEU A 2 16.26 -0.80 16.85
CA LEU A 2 16.55 -0.57 15.43
C LEU A 2 15.95 -1.62 14.47
N VAL A 3 15.99 -2.91 14.83
CA VAL A 3 15.38 -4.00 14.03
C VAL A 3 13.88 -3.78 13.81
N LEU A 4 13.13 -3.35 14.84
CA LEU A 4 11.70 -3.07 14.72
C LEU A 4 11.41 -1.90 13.78
N LYS A 5 12.25 -0.86 13.83
CA LYS A 5 12.15 0.32 12.94
C LYS A 5 12.40 -0.06 11.48
N VAL A 6 13.40 -0.92 11.23
CA VAL A 6 13.71 -1.45 9.89
C VAL A 6 12.58 -2.34 9.37
N LEU A 7 11.98 -3.16 10.23
CA LEU A 7 10.80 -3.95 9.87
C LEU A 7 9.61 -3.05 9.50
N ALA A 8 9.33 -2.02 10.30
CA ALA A 8 8.28 -1.06 10.02
C ALA A 8 8.50 -0.31 8.69
N LEU A 9 9.75 0.08 8.41
CA LEU A 9 10.12 0.70 7.13
C LEU A 9 9.91 -0.26 5.95
N SER A 10 10.32 -1.52 6.10
CA SER A 10 10.11 -2.53 5.05
C SER A 10 8.62 -2.81 4.79
N LEU A 11 7.79 -2.75 5.84
CA LEU A 11 6.35 -2.91 5.76
C LEU A 11 5.70 -1.72 5.06
N GLY A 12 6.03 -0.50 5.47
CA GLY A 12 5.54 0.73 4.83
C GLY A 12 5.89 0.77 3.34
N LEU A 13 7.12 0.37 2.98
CA LEU A 13 7.54 0.31 1.59
C LEU A 13 6.76 -0.74 0.79
N LYS A 14 6.47 -1.92 1.37
CA LYS A 14 5.61 -2.92 0.69
C LYS A 14 4.22 -2.36 0.41
N TYR A 15 3.58 -1.72 1.38
CA TYR A 15 2.25 -1.11 1.19
C TYR A 15 2.28 0.03 0.17
N ALA A 16 3.31 0.88 0.19
CA ALA A 16 3.47 1.93 -0.80
C ALA A 16 3.66 1.37 -2.22
N VAL A 17 4.50 0.35 -2.40
CA VAL A 17 4.70 -0.28 -3.72
C VAL A 17 3.41 -0.95 -4.19
N SER A 18 2.71 -1.69 -3.33
CA SER A 18 1.43 -2.30 -3.66
C SER A 18 0.37 -1.26 -4.06
N GLY A 19 0.17 -0.23 -3.24
CA GLY A 19 -0.78 0.85 -3.51
C GLY A 19 -0.45 1.62 -4.80
N TYR A 20 0.84 1.86 -5.06
CA TYR A 20 1.31 2.47 -6.31
C TYR A 20 0.98 1.60 -7.53
N LEU A 21 1.21 0.29 -7.46
CA LEU A 21 0.91 -0.64 -8.55
C LEU A 21 -0.60 -0.73 -8.83
N ILE A 22 -1.42 -0.69 -7.78
CA ILE A 22 -2.88 -0.77 -7.90
C ILE A 22 -3.45 0.54 -8.46
N HIS A 23 -3.03 1.70 -7.94
CA HIS A 23 -3.57 3.01 -8.30
C HIS A 23 -3.01 3.55 -9.63
N PHE A 24 -1.67 3.62 -9.75
CA PHE A 24 -1.02 4.27 -10.90
C PHE A 24 -0.82 3.33 -12.08
N ARG A 25 -0.42 2.08 -11.83
CA ARG A 25 -0.23 1.07 -12.89
C ARG A 25 -1.52 0.32 -13.23
N LYS A 26 -2.63 0.60 -12.53
CA LYS A 26 -3.93 -0.09 -12.70
C LYS A 26 -3.82 -1.61 -12.70
N LYS A 27 -2.81 -2.16 -12.01
CA LYS A 27 -2.62 -3.63 -11.88
C LYS A 27 -3.56 -4.17 -10.82
N TYR A 28 -4.85 -4.16 -11.13
CA TYR A 28 -5.90 -4.66 -10.24
C TYR A 28 -5.83 -6.18 -10.04
N SER A 29 -5.09 -6.90 -10.89
CA SER A 29 -4.80 -8.34 -10.75
C SER A 29 -3.98 -8.70 -9.51
N LEU A 30 -3.37 -7.71 -8.83
CA LEU A 30 -2.70 -7.90 -7.54
C LEU A 30 -3.68 -8.02 -6.38
N VAL A 31 -4.92 -7.57 -6.56
CA VAL A 31 -5.99 -7.72 -5.56
C VAL A 31 -6.64 -9.08 -5.81
N LYS A 32 -6.30 -10.07 -4.99
CA LYS A 32 -6.88 -11.42 -5.07
C LYS A 32 -8.42 -11.34 -5.05
N GLY A 33 -9.08 -11.97 -6.03
CA GLY A 33 -10.54 -11.99 -6.18
C GLY A 33 -11.14 -10.78 -6.90
N PHE A 34 -10.33 -9.78 -7.27
CA PHE A 34 -10.85 -8.58 -7.92
C PHE A 34 -11.33 -8.82 -9.36
N GLU A 35 -10.66 -9.68 -10.13
CA GLU A 35 -11.10 -10.02 -11.49
C GLU A 35 -12.45 -10.76 -11.51
N GLU A 36 -12.71 -11.61 -10.52
CA GLU A 36 -13.96 -12.37 -10.43
C GLU A 36 -15.13 -11.46 -10.02
N GLU A 37 -14.92 -10.55 -9.07
CA GLU A 37 -15.94 -9.55 -8.67
C GLU A 37 -16.13 -8.41 -9.69
N LEU A 38 -15.09 -8.06 -10.46
CA LEU A 38 -15.18 -7.11 -11.58
C LEU A 38 -16.01 -7.72 -12.72
N ARG A 39 -15.79 -9.00 -13.03
CA ARG A 39 -16.51 -9.75 -14.07
C ARG A 39 -17.97 -10.04 -13.71
N ALA A 40 -18.27 -10.09 -12.41
CA ALA A 40 -19.64 -10.15 -11.88
C ALA A 40 -20.40 -8.81 -11.95
N GLY A 41 -19.75 -7.70 -12.37
CA GLY A 41 -20.38 -6.38 -12.47
C GLY A 41 -20.66 -5.70 -11.12
N CYS A 42 -20.23 -6.30 -10.00
CA CYS A 42 -20.52 -5.82 -8.64
C CYS A 42 -19.60 -4.69 -8.18
N LYS A 43 -18.38 -4.56 -8.73
CA LYS A 43 -17.40 -3.52 -8.34
C LYS A 43 -16.94 -2.72 -9.55
N LYS A 44 -16.93 -1.39 -9.42
CA LYS A 44 -16.36 -0.45 -10.42
C LYS A 44 -14.86 -0.32 -10.22
N GLU A 45 -14.08 -0.12 -11.29
CA GLU A 45 -12.63 0.21 -11.24
C GLU A 45 -12.30 1.30 -10.20
N SER A 46 -13.20 2.25 -10.00
CA SER A 46 -13.10 3.31 -8.99
C SER A 46 -12.88 2.79 -7.57
N TYR A 47 -13.40 1.60 -7.24
CA TYR A 47 -13.23 0.98 -5.92
C TYR A 47 -11.80 0.44 -5.70
N ALA A 48 -11.24 -0.32 -6.65
CA ALA A 48 -9.83 -0.72 -6.55
C ALA A 48 -8.90 0.48 -6.60
N ASN A 49 -9.24 1.49 -7.40
CA ASN A 49 -8.44 2.71 -7.47
C ASN A 49 -8.39 3.44 -6.11
N ARG A 50 -9.53 3.49 -5.39
CA ARG A 50 -9.60 4.04 -4.02
C ARG A 50 -8.82 3.20 -3.01
N ILE A 51 -8.91 1.87 -3.09
CA ILE A 51 -8.15 0.97 -2.21
C ILE A 51 -6.64 1.15 -2.45
N GLY A 52 -6.20 1.14 -3.71
CA GLY A 52 -4.80 1.37 -4.06
C GLY A 52 -4.28 2.71 -3.56
N LEU A 53 -5.09 3.78 -3.65
CA LEU A 53 -4.74 5.09 -3.09
C LEU A 53 -4.60 5.03 -1.57
N MET A 54 -5.54 4.37 -0.87
CA MET A 54 -5.49 4.22 0.59
C MET A 54 -4.25 3.44 1.03
N GLU A 55 -3.97 2.29 0.41
CA GLU A 55 -2.75 1.51 0.67
C GLU A 55 -1.48 2.32 0.42
N PHE A 56 -1.48 3.13 -0.64
CA PHE A 56 -0.34 3.99 -0.97
C PHE A 56 -0.10 5.05 0.11
N VAL A 57 -1.14 5.78 0.51
CA VAL A 57 -1.06 6.83 1.54
C VAL A 57 -0.66 6.24 2.88
N VAL A 58 -1.24 5.11 3.27
CA VAL A 58 -0.88 4.40 4.51
C VAL A 58 0.57 3.94 4.47
N GLY A 59 1.02 3.36 3.35
CA GLY A 59 2.41 2.93 3.17
C GLY A 59 3.41 4.10 3.30
N ILE A 60 3.10 5.25 2.70
CA ILE A 60 3.91 6.46 2.85
C ILE A 60 3.94 6.94 4.30
N ALA A 61 2.79 7.03 4.96
CA ALA A 61 2.70 7.50 6.34
C ALA A 61 3.53 6.62 7.30
N ILE A 62 3.42 5.30 7.18
CA ILE A 62 4.19 4.34 7.98
C ILE A 62 5.70 4.48 7.67
N SER A 63 6.07 4.64 6.40
CA SER A 63 7.47 4.80 6.00
C SER A 63 8.08 6.07 6.58
N LEU A 64 7.37 7.20 6.51
CA LEU A 64 7.81 8.48 7.08
C LEU A 64 7.94 8.41 8.60
N ALA A 65 6.98 7.79 9.29
CA ALA A 65 7.04 7.58 10.73
C ALA A 65 8.24 6.70 11.10
N ALA A 66 8.49 5.61 10.36
CA ALA A 66 9.65 4.75 10.59
C ALA A 66 10.97 5.49 10.38
N ILE A 67 11.09 6.30 9.32
CA ILE A 67 12.28 7.14 9.06
C ILE A 67 12.48 8.15 10.19
N ALA A 68 11.43 8.85 10.61
CA ALA A 68 11.50 9.80 11.71
C ALA A 68 11.98 9.14 13.00
N LEU A 69 11.46 7.95 13.33
CA LEU A 69 11.93 7.18 14.47
C LEU A 69 13.38 6.73 14.32
N ILE A 70 13.88 6.44 13.12
CA ILE A 70 15.29 6.08 12.92
C ILE A 70 16.20 7.29 13.15
N ILE A 71 15.79 8.48 12.70
CA ILE A 71 16.61 9.70 12.76
C ILE A 71 16.59 10.35 14.15
N PHE A 72 15.40 10.51 14.75
CA PHE A 72 15.22 11.29 15.97
C PHE A 72 15.32 10.47 17.26
N ASP A 73 15.11 9.16 17.17
CA ASP A 73 15.15 8.23 18.31
C ASP A 73 16.40 7.31 18.19
N ASN A 74 17.54 7.88 17.78
CA ASN A 74 18.83 7.21 17.67
C ASN A 74 19.64 7.27 18.97
#